data_AF-A0A8D4BIL7-F1
#
_entry.id   AF-A0A8D4BIL7-F1
#
_cell.length_a   1.000
_cell.length_b   1.000
_cell.length_c   1.000
_cell.angle_alpha   90.00
_cell.angle_beta   90.00
_cell.angle_gamma   90.00
#
_symmetry.space_group_name_H-M   'P 1'
#
loop_
_entity.id
_entity.type
_entity.pdbx_description
1 polymer ?
#
loop_
_entity_poly.entity_id
_entity_poly.type
_entity_poly.pdbx_seq_one_letter_code
_entity_poly.pdbx_strand_id
1 'polypeptide(L)' 'MKIVWISALLLGCLMGFSISVDMMQGFSFSMALQNAYSPFRVMEFAELFVLFFLLFCFAAEIFYRSYRVKKAKQRQR' A
#
# COMPACT_ATOMS: atom_id res chain seq x y z
N MET A 1 13.63 -0.12 -25.22
CA MET A 1 13.64 -0.80 -23.91
C MET A 1 12.53 -1.85 -23.86
N LYS A 2 12.83 -3.14 -24.05
CA LYS A 2 11.81 -4.21 -24.08
C LYS A 2 10.99 -4.30 -22.79
N ILE A 3 11.62 -4.04 -21.65
CA ILE A 3 10.98 -4.00 -20.33
C ILE A 3 9.88 -2.94 -20.23
N VAL A 4 10.07 -1.76 -20.81
CA VAL A 4 9.06 -0.68 -20.74
C VAL A 4 7.75 -1.11 -21.41
N TRP A 5 7.84 -1.79 -22.54
CA TRP A 5 6.67 -2.32 -23.25
C TRP A 5 5.96 -3.43 -22.48
N ILE A 6 6.74 -4.35 -21.91
CA ILE A 6 6.18 -5.43 -21.09
C ILE A 6 5.48 -4.86 -19.85
N SER A 7 6.09 -3.89 -19.17
CA SER A 7 5.49 -3.19 -18.03
C SER A 7 4.22 -2.44 -18.39
N ALA A 8 4.18 -1.76 -19.54
CA ALA A 8 2.99 -1.06 -20.00
C ALA A 8 1.83 -2.03 -20.32
N LEU A 9 2.13 -3.17 -20.95
CA LEU A 9 1.15 -4.20 -21.27
C LEU A 9 0.61 -4.87 -20.00
N LEU A 10 1.50 -5.16 -19.04
CA LEU A 10 1.13 -5.68 -17.73
C LEU A 10 0.20 -4.70 -17.00
N LEU A 11 0.58 -3.41 -16.95
CA LEU A 11 -0.21 -2.38 -16.27
C LEU A 11 -1.61 -2.23 -16.88
N GLY A 12 -1.71 -2.26 -18.21
CA GLY A 12 -3.01 -2.24 -18.90
C GLY A 12 -3.87 -3.46 -18.57
N CYS A 13 -3.27 -4.66 -18.53
CA CYS A 13 -3.96 -5.89 -18.21
C CYS A 13 -4.48 -5.91 -16.76
N LEU A 14 -3.66 -5.48 -15.80
CA LEU A 14 -4.07 -5.38 -14.40
C LEU A 14 -5.18 -4.33 -14.19
N MET A 15 -5.06 -3.15 -14.80
CA MET A 15 -6.09 -2.11 -14.71
C MET A 15 -7.41 -2.56 -15.34
N GLY A 16 -7.36 -3.20 -16.51
CA GLY A 16 -8.53 -3.76 -17.17
C GLY A 16 -9.22 -4.83 -16.32
N PHE A 17 -8.44 -5.72 -15.68
CA PHE A 17 -8.97 -6.76 -14.81
C PHE A 17 -9.62 -6.15 -13.55
N SER A 18 -8.97 -5.18 -12.91
CA SER A 18 -9.51 -4.47 -11.74
C SER A 18 -10.86 -3.81 -12.04
N ILE A 19 -10.95 -3.07 -13.16
CA ILE A 19 -12.18 -2.39 -13.57
C ILE A 19 -13.28 -3.42 -13.90
N SER A 20 -12.92 -4.53 -14.54
CA SER A 20 -13.88 -5.59 -14.89
C SER A 20 -14.49 -6.23 -13.63
N VAL A 21 -13.67 -6.49 -12.61
CA VAL A 21 -14.14 -7.02 -11.32
C VAL A 21 -15.05 -6.03 -10.61
N ASP A 22 -14.68 -4.75 -10.57
CA ASP A 22 -15.51 -3.70 -9.96
C ASP A 22 -16.87 -3.58 -10.67
N MET A 23 -16.90 -3.69 -12.00
CA MET A 23 -18.15 -3.71 -12.77
C MET A 23 -19.00 -4.96 -12.48
N MET A 24 -18.38 -6.14 -12.31
CA MET A 24 -19.09 -7.37 -11.94
C MET A 24 -19.70 -7.29 -10.53
N GLN A 25 -19.09 -6.52 -9.63
CA GLN A 25 -19.61 -6.23 -8.30
C GLN A 25 -20.74 -5.18 -8.30
N GLY A 26 -21.10 -4.63 -9.48
CA GLY A 26 -22.17 -3.65 -9.65
C GLY A 26 -21.72 -2.19 -9.44
N PHE A 27 -20.41 -1.92 -9.32
CA PHE A 27 -19.91 -0.55 -9.24
C PHE A 27 -19.98 0.14 -10.61
N SER A 28 -20.28 1.45 -10.60
CA SER A 28 -20.27 2.26 -11.83
C SER A 28 -18.85 2.42 -12.37
N PHE A 29 -18.69 2.53 -13.69
CA PHE A 29 -17.37 2.68 -14.34
C PHE A 29 -16.54 3.84 -13.77
N SER A 30 -17.18 4.98 -13.45
CA SER A 30 -16.53 6.12 -12.82
C SER A 30 -16.05 5.84 -11.39
N MET A 31 -16.77 4.99 -10.64
CA MET A 31 -16.34 4.52 -9.31
C MET A 31 -15.21 3.51 -9.43
N ALA A 32 -15.28 2.57 -10.37
CA ALA A 32 -14.23 1.58 -10.62
C ALA A 32 -12.88 2.26 -10.98
N LEU A 33 -12.93 3.30 -11.84
CA LEU A 33 -11.76 4.12 -12.13
C LEU A 33 -11.23 4.84 -10.89
N GLN A 34 -12.10 5.46 -10.09
CA GLN A 34 -11.67 6.11 -8.85
C GLN A 34 -11.10 5.10 -7.85
N ASN A 35 -11.65 3.89 -7.77
CA ASN A 35 -11.18 2.82 -6.90
C ASN A 35 -9.77 2.35 -7.30
N ALA A 36 -9.56 2.09 -8.59
CA ALA A 36 -8.26 1.69 -9.13
C ALA A 36 -7.16 2.75 -8.95
N TYR A 37 -7.51 4.05 -8.99
CA TYR A 37 -6.56 5.15 -8.76
C TYR A 37 -6.39 5.54 -7.29
N SER A 38 -7.39 5.28 -6.44
CA SER A 38 -7.39 5.67 -5.02
C SER A 38 -7.75 4.49 -4.12
N PRO A 39 -6.86 3.49 -3.99
CA PRO A 39 -7.14 2.28 -3.22
C PRO A 39 -7.47 2.57 -1.74
N PHE A 40 -6.89 3.63 -1.16
CA PHE A 40 -7.16 4.04 0.23
C PHE A 40 -8.53 4.70 0.44
N ARG A 41 -9.24 5.10 -0.61
CA ARG A 41 -10.57 5.72 -0.50
C ARG A 41 -11.66 4.69 -0.20
N VAL A 42 -11.48 3.46 -0.67
CA VAL A 42 -12.48 2.38 -0.62
C VAL A 42 -12.11 1.28 0.38
N MET A 43 -10.88 1.32 0.91
CA MET A 43 -10.41 0.36 1.89
C MET A 43 -11.27 0.43 3.16
N GLU A 44 -11.78 -0.72 3.61
CA GLU A 44 -12.72 -0.78 4.73
C GLU A 44 -12.05 -0.24 5.99
N PHE A 45 -12.86 0.33 6.90
CA PHE A 45 -12.36 0.91 8.14
C PHE A 45 -11.50 -0.08 8.95
N ALA A 46 -11.87 -1.36 8.92
CA ALA A 46 -11.11 -2.43 9.55
C ALA A 46 -9.72 -2.61 8.94
N GLU A 47 -9.61 -2.59 7.61
CA GLU A 47 -8.33 -2.76 6.92
C GLU A 47 -7.43 -1.52 7.17
N LEU A 48 -7.99 -0.31 7.11
CA LEU A 48 -7.26 0.94 7.41
C LEU A 48 -6.70 0.92 8.84
N PHE A 49 -7.52 0.47 9.80
CA PHE A 49 -7.11 0.31 11.20
C PHE A 49 -5.94 -0.66 11.34
N VAL A 50 -6.00 -1.82 10.68
CA VAL A 50 -4.92 -2.82 10.70
C VAL A 50 -3.64 -2.28 10.07
N LEU A 51 -3.70 -1.59 8.92
CA LEU A 51 -2.53 -0.99 8.29
C LEU A 51 -1.87 0.07 9.17
N PHE A 52 -2.67 0.97 9.76
CA PHE A 52 -2.15 2.00 10.66
C PHE A 52 -1.52 1.39 11.90
N PHE A 53 -2.15 0.37 12.48
CA PHE A 53 -1.60 -0.34 13.63
C PHE A 53 -0.26 -1.02 13.31
N LEU A 54 -0.16 -1.68 12.15
CA LEU A 54 1.08 -2.33 11.71
C LEU A 54 2.18 -1.29 11.47
N LEU A 55 1.87 -0.18 10.79
CA LEU A 55 2.80 0.91 10.53
C LEU A 55 3.32 1.51 11.84
N PHE A 56 2.42 1.70 12.81
CA PHE A 56 2.78 2.19 14.13
C PHE A 56 3.71 1.22 14.88
N CYS A 57 3.44 -0.09 14.84
CA CYS A 57 4.33 -1.11 15.39
C CYS A 57 5.73 -1.06 14.76
N PHE A 58 5.80 -0.93 13.43
CA PHE A 58 7.07 -0.79 12.72
C PHE A 58 7.82 0.48 13.15
N ALA A 59 7.12 1.62 13.23
CA ALA A 59 7.70 2.88 13.68
C ALA A 59 8.23 2.77 15.13
N ALA A 60 7.46 2.13 16.01
CA ALA A 60 7.86 1.87 17.38
C ALA A 60 9.09 0.95 17.46
N GLU A 61 9.18 -0.09 16.62
CA GLU A 61 10.35 -0.96 16.54
C GLU A 61 11.59 -0.20 16.08
N ILE A 62 11.48 0.59 15.00
CA ILE A 62 12.55 1.43 14.47
C ILE A 62 13.04 2.41 15.54
N PHE A 63 12.11 3.04 16.25
CA PHE A 63 12.41 3.95 17.35
C PHE A 63 13.10 3.22 18.50
N TYR A 64 12.55 2.09 18.97
CA TYR A 64 13.14 1.29 20.04
C TYR A 64 14.56 0.85 19.70
N ARG A 65 14.78 0.35 18.48
CA ARG A 65 16.11 -0.06 17.99
C ARG A 65 17.07 1.13 17.93
N SER A 66 16.61 2.27 17.44
CA SER A 66 17.39 3.53 17.42
C SER A 66 17.78 4.00 18.81
N TYR A 67 16.87 3.90 19.79
CA TYR A 67 17.15 4.26 21.19
C TYR A 67 18.13 3.29 21.86
N ARG A 68 18.04 1.98 21.58
CA ARG A 68 18.99 1.00 22.10
C ARG A 68 20.40 1.18 21.53
N VAL A 69 20.52 1.48 20.24
CA VAL A 69 21.81 1.78 19.60
C VAL A 69 22.44 3.04 20.23
N LYS A 70 21.64 4.08 20.50
CA LYS A 70 22.14 5.28 21.19
C LYS A 70 22.64 4.99 22.62
N LYS A 71 21.92 4.16 23.39
CA LYS A 71 22.35 3.75 24.75
C LYS A 71 23.63 2.91 24.75
N ALA A 72 23.83 2.02 23.78
CA ALA A 72 25.06 1.23 23.66
C ALA A 72 26.29 2.11 23.37
N LYS A 73 26.12 3.15 22.53
CA LYS A 73 27.20 4.09 22.17
C LYS A 73 27.56 5.06 23.31
N GLN A 74 26.63 5.37 24.20
CA GLN A 74 26.88 6.18 25.41
C GLN A 74 27.59 5.41 26.52
N ARG A 75 27.50 4.08 26.57
CA ARG A 75 28.14 3.25 27.61
C ARG A 75 29.60 2.86 27.29
N GLN A 76 30.08 3.18 26.08
CA GLN A 76 31.47 2.95 25.62
C GLN A 76 32.33 4.24 25.61
N ARG A 77 31.79 5.39 26.03
CA ARG A 77 32.54 6.62 26.32
C ARG A 77 32.62 6.80 27.83
#